data_AF-A0A1U7IQ76-F1
#
_entry.id   AF-A0A1U7IQ76-F1
#
_cell.length_a   1.000
_cell.length_b   1.000
_cell.length_c   1.000
_cell.angle_alpha   90.00
_cell.angle_beta   90.00
_cell.angle_gamma   90.00
#
_symmetry.space_group_name_H-M   'P 1'
#
loop_
_entity.id
_entity.type
_entity.pdbx_description
1 polymer ?
#
loop_
_entity_poly.entity_id
_entity_poly.type
_entity_poly.pdbx_seq_one_letter_code
_entity_poly.pdbx_strand_id
1 'polypeptide(L)'
;MTTQLTEIGWNGSFGSGIWTNQADIVNLGDRVIVDEGVVVNTLDGNDVISGRVGTGPSFINKGTINTGSGDDTIRGSGFRLGDGLLNTGTIKTGSGDDIIEASGDAQGLINSGTINTGDGNDIIKANANHSAPLFNTGLIETGNGDDIITQGLYADSIGNTGTINTGNGNDIINGNEFGGKTIRNTGLIETGNGDDIINQNALGSIIFNTGLITTGNGNDTVNGGIETLSGGAGSIDLGNGDDLIYGFWAQNVNGGRGFDTAKLGIAYDQTLLSVGSSFDIQIGDMNFTNVEKFVFSTGETFSLQNLQAQVII
;
A
#
# COMPACT_ATOMS: atom_id res chain seq x y z
N MET A 1 19.82 22.53 10.44
CA MET A 1 19.58 22.30 11.88
C MET A 1 18.97 20.92 12.02
N THR A 2 19.33 20.21 13.08
CA THR A 2 19.02 18.79 13.26
C THR A 2 18.57 18.54 14.69
N THR A 3 17.53 17.73 14.86
CA THR A 3 17.11 17.16 16.13
C THR A 3 17.47 15.69 16.12
N GLN A 4 18.33 15.30 17.06
CA GLN A 4 18.72 13.91 17.27
C GLN A 4 17.79 13.30 18.31
N LEU A 5 17.13 12.19 17.97
CA LEU A 5 16.43 11.38 18.97
C LEU A 5 17.42 10.40 19.61
N THR A 6 17.20 10.14 20.89
CA THR A 6 18.03 9.28 21.72
C THR A 6 17.14 8.37 22.56
N GLU A 7 17.76 7.42 23.27
CA GLU A 7 17.06 6.48 24.15
C GLU A 7 16.27 7.15 25.27
N ILE A 8 16.74 8.29 25.78
CA ILE A 8 16.16 8.95 26.95
C ILE A 8 15.39 10.24 26.62
N GLY A 9 15.38 10.67 25.35
CA GLY A 9 14.77 11.92 24.93
C GLY A 9 15.27 12.42 23.58
N TRP A 10 15.26 13.73 23.37
CA TRP A 10 15.77 14.36 22.15
C TRP A 10 16.64 15.57 22.45
N ASN A 11 17.52 15.88 21.51
CA ASN A 11 18.35 17.07 21.54
C ASN A 11 18.32 17.76 20.18
N GLY A 12 17.74 18.96 20.12
CA GLY A 12 17.56 19.73 18.90
C GLY A 12 17.87 21.20 19.07
N SER A 13 17.93 21.91 17.95
CA SER A 13 18.37 23.31 17.90
C SER A 13 17.43 24.28 18.64
N PHE A 14 16.18 23.86 18.83
CA PHE A 14 15.11 24.65 19.45
C PHE A 14 14.60 24.05 20.77
N GLY A 15 15.24 23.00 21.29
CA GLY A 15 14.87 22.39 22.55
C GLY A 15 15.41 20.98 22.74
N SER A 16 15.44 20.57 23.99
CA SER A 16 15.68 19.19 24.41
C SER A 16 14.58 18.78 25.37
N GLY A 17 14.28 17.49 25.43
CA GLY A 17 13.29 16.93 26.32
C GLY A 17 13.59 15.47 26.64
N ILE A 18 12.76 14.89 27.49
CA ILE A 18 12.80 13.49 27.89
C ILE A 18 11.48 12.84 27.51
N TRP A 19 11.51 11.54 27.23
CA TRP A 19 10.30 10.77 26.96
C TRP A 19 9.49 10.54 28.24
N THR A 20 8.16 10.55 28.15
CA THR A 20 7.24 10.44 29.29
C THR A 20 6.02 9.57 28.93
N ASN A 21 5.28 9.09 29.94
CA ASN A 21 3.99 8.39 29.70
C ASN A 21 2.83 9.37 29.39
N GLN A 22 3.13 10.47 28.72
CA GLN A 22 2.19 11.50 28.28
C GLN A 22 2.57 11.88 26.86
N ALA A 23 1.69 12.59 26.16
CA ALA A 23 1.98 13.09 24.83
C ALA A 23 3.30 13.90 24.79
N ASP A 24 4.29 13.36 24.09
CA ASP A 24 5.57 13.97 23.81
C ASP A 24 5.58 14.58 22.41
N ILE A 25 6.00 15.84 22.28
CA ILE A 25 5.94 16.58 21.03
C ILE A 25 7.34 17.03 20.61
N VAL A 26 7.87 16.38 19.57
CA VAL A 26 9.09 16.78 18.86
C VAL A 26 8.71 17.44 17.54
N ASN A 27 8.45 18.75 17.56
CA ASN A 27 8.10 19.53 16.37
C ASN A 27 8.91 20.83 16.30
N LEU A 28 10.20 20.70 16.01
CA LEU A 28 11.16 21.81 16.07
C LEU A 28 11.45 22.46 14.71
N GLY A 29 10.80 22.00 13.64
CA GLY A 29 11.06 22.48 12.27
C GLY A 29 12.47 22.13 11.75
N ASP A 30 13.12 21.17 12.42
CA ASP A 30 14.45 20.65 12.10
C ASP A 30 14.35 19.32 11.36
N ARG A 31 15.48 18.88 10.78
CA ARG A 31 15.61 17.48 10.38
C ARG A 31 15.58 16.59 11.62
N VAL A 32 14.78 15.54 11.63
CA VAL A 32 14.83 14.50 12.67
C VAL A 32 15.75 13.37 12.22
N ILE A 33 16.65 12.93 13.11
CA ILE A 33 17.58 11.82 12.85
C ILE A 33 17.54 10.84 14.02
N VAL A 34 17.45 9.55 13.67
CA VAL A 34 17.70 8.41 14.57
C VAL A 34 18.84 7.60 13.96
N ASP A 35 19.98 7.59 14.64
CA ASP A 35 21.17 6.88 14.16
C ASP A 35 21.04 5.36 14.31
N GLU A 36 21.87 4.65 13.56
CA GLU A 36 21.97 3.20 13.64
C GLU A 36 22.34 2.74 15.06
N GLY A 37 21.65 1.72 15.55
CA GLY A 37 21.82 1.20 16.91
C GLY A 37 21.18 2.03 18.02
N VAL A 38 20.60 3.19 17.72
CA VAL A 38 19.79 3.95 18.68
C VAL A 38 18.39 3.37 18.75
N VAL A 39 17.89 3.13 19.96
CA VAL A 39 16.50 2.77 20.24
C VAL A 39 15.82 3.96 20.89
N VAL A 40 14.85 4.55 20.21
CA VAL A 40 13.97 5.60 20.72
C VAL A 40 12.71 4.92 21.23
N ASN A 41 12.34 5.20 22.48
CA ASN A 41 11.10 4.72 23.08
C ASN A 41 10.39 5.92 23.68
N THR A 42 9.30 6.37 23.06
CA THR A 42 8.55 7.54 23.54
C THR A 42 7.63 7.19 24.72
N LEU A 43 7.47 5.90 25.02
CA LEU A 43 6.63 5.34 26.10
C LEU A 43 5.14 5.35 25.73
N ASP A 44 4.23 5.49 26.69
CA ASP A 44 2.79 5.61 26.36
C ASP A 44 2.43 7.07 26.15
N GLY A 45 1.47 7.37 25.27
CA GLY A 45 1.06 8.74 24.98
C GLY A 45 0.61 8.88 23.55
N ASN A 46 -0.02 10.01 23.22
CA ASN A 46 -0.30 10.35 21.83
C ASN A 46 0.87 11.23 21.36
N ASP A 47 1.94 10.59 20.91
CA ASP A 47 3.22 11.23 20.63
C ASP A 47 3.29 11.80 19.23
N VAL A 48 4.04 12.88 19.06
CA VAL A 48 4.22 13.53 17.77
C VAL A 48 5.70 13.77 17.50
N ILE A 49 6.23 13.09 16.49
CA ILE A 49 7.61 13.28 16.02
C ILE A 49 7.60 13.82 14.59
N SER A 50 8.00 15.07 14.41
CA SER A 50 7.89 15.78 13.13
C SER A 50 9.22 16.39 12.68
N GLY A 51 9.71 15.93 11.53
CA GLY A 51 10.85 16.50 10.82
C GLY A 51 10.43 17.42 9.68
N ARG A 52 11.15 18.53 9.50
CA ARG A 52 10.91 19.48 8.40
C ARG A 52 12.21 20.09 7.90
N VAL A 53 12.48 20.01 6.59
CA VAL A 53 13.64 20.71 5.99
C VAL A 53 13.38 21.19 4.57
N GLY A 54 14.14 22.20 4.16
CA GLY A 54 14.10 22.75 2.81
C GLY A 54 14.88 21.96 1.76
N THR A 55 15.80 21.05 2.13
CA THR A 55 16.54 20.16 1.21
C THR A 55 16.96 18.86 1.89
N GLY A 56 16.97 17.76 1.12
CA GLY A 56 17.23 16.40 1.59
C GLY A 56 16.11 15.82 2.46
N PRO A 57 16.28 14.61 3.00
CA PRO A 57 15.26 13.98 3.84
C PRO A 57 15.00 14.79 5.11
N SER A 58 13.73 14.99 5.44
CA SER A 58 13.34 15.72 6.66
C SER A 58 13.31 14.85 7.91
N PHE A 59 13.09 13.54 7.72
CA PHE A 59 13.11 12.54 8.78
C PHE A 59 13.96 11.37 8.30
N ILE A 60 14.98 11.00 9.06
CA ILE A 60 15.88 9.88 8.75
C ILE A 60 15.87 8.91 9.93
N ASN A 61 15.34 7.71 9.70
CA ASN A 61 15.43 6.61 10.66
C ASN A 61 16.39 5.52 10.18
N LYS A 62 17.46 5.31 10.95
CA LYS A 62 18.40 4.19 10.81
C LYS A 62 18.42 3.27 12.04
N GLY A 63 17.80 3.69 13.13
CA GLY A 63 17.71 2.96 14.39
C GLY A 63 16.34 2.29 14.56
N THR A 64 15.86 2.26 15.80
CA THR A 64 14.52 1.79 16.15
C THR A 64 13.75 2.93 16.80
N ILE A 65 12.52 3.14 16.37
CA ILE A 65 11.54 4.02 17.02
C ILE A 65 10.40 3.13 17.47
N ASN A 66 10.05 3.18 18.75
CA ASN A 66 8.84 2.58 19.31
C ASN A 66 8.04 3.71 19.96
N THR A 67 6.79 3.93 19.54
CA THR A 67 5.93 4.96 20.15
C THR A 67 4.92 4.45 21.16
N GLY A 68 4.77 3.13 21.29
CA GLY A 68 4.15 2.51 22.46
C GLY A 68 2.65 2.39 22.35
N SER A 69 1.91 2.91 23.32
CA SER A 69 0.45 2.90 23.29
C SER A 69 -0.09 4.33 23.23
N GLY A 70 -1.04 4.59 22.34
CA GLY A 70 -1.69 5.87 22.11
C GLY A 70 -1.80 6.16 20.62
N ASP A 71 -2.47 7.25 20.26
CA ASP A 71 -2.63 7.62 18.84
C ASP A 71 -1.42 8.49 18.43
N ASP A 72 -0.42 7.85 17.84
CA ASP A 72 0.87 8.46 17.54
C ASP A 72 0.93 9.07 16.14
N THR A 73 1.84 10.02 15.96
CA THR A 73 2.09 10.63 14.66
C THR A 73 3.57 10.79 14.37
N ILE A 74 4.05 10.13 13.31
CA ILE A 74 5.38 10.33 12.75
C ILE A 74 5.26 11.07 11.43
N ARG A 75 5.87 12.26 11.35
CA ARG A 75 5.78 13.13 10.18
C ARG A 75 7.14 13.50 9.59
N GLY A 76 7.29 13.31 8.28
CA GLY A 76 8.38 13.89 7.48
C GLY A 76 7.84 14.91 6.47
N SER A 77 8.36 16.13 6.43
CA SER A 77 8.05 17.18 5.46
C SER A 77 9.30 17.78 4.79
N GLY A 78 9.65 17.27 3.61
CA GLY A 78 10.71 17.80 2.73
C GLY A 78 10.18 18.78 1.67
N PHE A 79 10.91 19.85 1.41
CA PHE A 79 10.64 20.80 0.32
C PHE A 79 11.81 20.87 -0.67
N ARG A 80 11.61 21.49 -1.85
CA ARG A 80 12.66 21.81 -2.85
C ARG A 80 13.62 20.64 -3.14
N LEU A 81 13.10 19.56 -3.70
CA LEU A 81 13.77 18.28 -3.95
C LEU A 81 14.15 17.49 -2.68
N GLY A 82 13.65 17.86 -1.51
CA GLY A 82 13.81 17.07 -0.28
C GLY A 82 12.78 15.95 -0.16
N ASP A 83 13.20 14.84 0.44
CA ASP A 83 12.33 13.70 0.75
C ASP A 83 11.59 13.93 2.07
N GLY A 84 10.41 13.32 2.22
CA GLY A 84 9.65 13.35 3.46
C GLY A 84 10.34 12.53 4.55
N LEU A 85 10.16 11.21 4.48
CA LEU A 85 10.65 10.25 5.46
C LEU A 85 11.51 9.18 4.77
N LEU A 86 12.73 8.99 5.26
CA LEU A 86 13.62 7.90 4.87
C LEU A 86 13.76 6.91 6.03
N ASN A 87 13.19 5.72 5.87
CA ASN A 87 13.30 4.62 6.81
C ASN A 87 14.21 3.51 6.28
N THR A 88 15.29 3.26 7.00
CA THR A 88 16.22 2.13 6.81
C THR A 88 16.32 1.26 8.07
N GLY A 89 15.76 1.73 9.19
CA GLY A 89 15.70 1.01 10.46
C GLY A 89 14.31 0.44 10.72
N THR A 90 13.83 0.57 11.96
CA THR A 90 12.51 0.09 12.38
C THR A 90 11.68 1.24 12.95
N ILE A 91 10.44 1.35 12.51
CA ILE A 91 9.40 2.18 13.13
C ILE A 91 8.32 1.23 13.64
N LYS A 92 7.94 1.36 14.91
CA LYS A 92 6.81 0.68 15.54
C LYS A 92 5.94 1.71 16.23
N THR A 93 4.66 1.79 15.89
CA THR A 93 3.77 2.74 16.58
C THR A 93 3.04 2.10 17.75
N GLY A 94 2.56 0.87 17.58
CA GLY A 94 2.20 -0.02 18.68
C GLY A 94 0.71 -0.23 18.78
N SER A 95 0.02 0.39 19.74
CA SER A 95 -1.44 0.27 19.83
C SER A 95 -2.10 1.64 19.86
N GLY A 96 -3.12 1.87 19.06
CA GLY A 96 -3.79 3.16 18.89
C GLY A 96 -4.01 3.45 17.42
N ASP A 97 -4.79 4.48 17.08
CA ASP A 97 -5.01 4.84 15.67
C ASP A 97 -3.84 5.72 15.19
N ASP A 98 -2.80 5.11 14.65
CA ASP A 98 -1.51 5.77 14.37
C ASP A 98 -1.43 6.39 12.97
N ILE A 99 -0.58 7.42 12.83
CA ILE A 99 -0.38 8.11 11.57
C ILE A 99 1.10 8.22 11.22
N ILE A 100 1.48 7.65 10.07
CA ILE A 100 2.76 7.89 9.42
C ILE A 100 2.53 8.75 8.18
N GLU A 101 2.93 10.02 8.23
CA GLU A 101 2.74 10.98 7.15
C GLU A 101 4.08 11.46 6.58
N ALA A 102 4.35 11.18 5.30
CA ALA A 102 5.58 11.57 4.66
C ALA A 102 5.32 12.38 3.38
N SER A 103 5.63 13.67 3.42
CA SER A 103 5.52 14.58 2.27
C SER A 103 6.90 15.02 1.84
N GLY A 104 7.26 14.80 0.58
CA GLY A 104 8.48 15.35 -0.02
C GLY A 104 8.20 16.01 -1.35
N ASP A 105 9.16 16.78 -1.85
CA ASP A 105 9.08 17.30 -3.20
C ASP A 105 9.58 16.25 -4.21
N ALA A 106 10.62 15.49 -3.83
CA ALA A 106 11.13 14.36 -4.61
C ALA A 106 10.38 13.06 -4.29
N GLN A 107 10.52 12.52 -3.08
CA GLN A 107 9.81 11.32 -2.62
C GLN A 107 9.13 11.57 -1.27
N GLY A 108 7.96 10.96 -1.04
CA GLY A 108 7.23 11.08 0.22
C GLY A 108 7.86 10.20 1.30
N LEU A 109 7.54 8.90 1.24
CA LEU A 109 8.03 7.84 2.10
C LEU A 109 8.96 6.91 1.32
N ILE A 110 10.19 6.76 1.78
CA ILE A 110 11.14 5.77 1.28
C ILE A 110 11.35 4.75 2.39
N ASN A 111 10.83 3.54 2.22
CA ASN A 111 10.99 2.45 3.18
C ASN A 111 11.87 1.33 2.61
N SER A 112 12.97 1.06 3.30
CA SER A 112 13.85 -0.09 3.06
C SER A 112 14.11 -0.93 4.31
N GLY A 113 13.59 -0.48 5.46
CA GLY A 113 13.61 -1.21 6.72
C GLY A 113 12.23 -1.78 7.04
N THR A 114 11.79 -1.61 8.28
CA THR A 114 10.48 -2.06 8.76
C THR A 114 9.65 -0.88 9.25
N ILE A 115 8.39 -0.84 8.85
CA ILE A 115 7.33 -0.05 9.44
C ILE A 115 6.28 -1.06 9.92
N ASN A 116 5.94 -1.02 11.21
CA ASN A 116 4.89 -1.82 11.83
C ASN A 116 4.00 -0.87 12.62
N THR A 117 2.72 -0.70 12.26
CA THR A 117 1.85 0.24 12.99
C THR A 117 1.12 -0.41 14.16
N GLY A 118 0.71 -1.67 14.03
CA GLY A 118 0.37 -2.55 15.14
C GLY A 118 -1.13 -2.78 15.31
N ASP A 119 -1.72 -2.47 16.45
CA ASP A 119 -3.16 -2.60 16.68
C ASP A 119 -3.82 -1.21 16.60
N GLY A 120 -4.84 -1.03 15.77
CA GLY A 120 -5.56 0.23 15.59
C GLY A 120 -5.90 0.47 14.13
N ASN A 121 -6.66 1.52 13.83
CA ASN A 121 -6.96 1.88 12.44
C ASN A 121 -5.91 2.88 11.96
N ASP A 122 -4.83 2.34 11.40
CA ASP A 122 -3.64 3.09 11.11
C ASP A 122 -3.67 3.73 9.73
N ILE A 123 -2.94 4.84 9.58
CA ILE A 123 -2.83 5.56 8.31
C ILE A 123 -1.37 5.75 7.93
N ILE A 124 -0.97 5.12 6.82
CA ILE A 124 0.28 5.43 6.13
C ILE A 124 -0.03 6.26 4.91
N LYS A 125 0.38 7.53 4.97
CA LYS A 125 0.14 8.50 3.90
C LYS A 125 1.44 9.07 3.37
N ALA A 126 1.65 8.94 2.06
CA ALA A 126 2.82 9.51 1.39
C ALA A 126 2.45 10.48 0.27
N ASN A 127 3.11 11.64 0.20
CA ASN A 127 2.87 12.65 -0.83
C ASN A 127 4.20 13.05 -1.50
N ALA A 128 4.21 13.12 -2.82
CA ALA A 128 5.35 13.62 -3.60
C ALA A 128 4.87 14.46 -4.80
N ASN A 129 5.71 15.40 -5.24
CA ASN A 129 5.42 16.25 -6.40
C ASN A 129 6.10 15.76 -7.70
N HIS A 130 7.19 14.99 -7.60
CA HIS A 130 8.01 14.65 -8.77
C HIS A 130 8.32 13.15 -8.94
N SER A 131 8.04 12.30 -7.95
CA SER A 131 8.32 10.85 -8.02
C SER A 131 7.33 10.05 -7.17
N ALA A 132 7.60 8.75 -7.00
CA ALA A 132 6.78 7.82 -6.22
C ALA A 132 6.55 8.37 -4.80
N PRO A 133 5.30 8.64 -4.39
CA PRO A 133 5.00 9.11 -3.05
C PRO A 133 5.42 8.10 -2.01
N LEU A 134 5.12 6.81 -2.23
CA LEU A 134 5.55 5.70 -1.38
C LEU A 134 6.44 4.76 -2.20
N PHE A 135 7.69 4.60 -1.78
CA PHE A 135 8.61 3.63 -2.34
C PHE A 135 9.02 2.61 -1.28
N ASN A 136 8.52 1.39 -1.40
CA ASN A 136 8.76 0.29 -0.48
C ASN A 136 9.65 -0.79 -1.11
N THR A 137 10.79 -1.04 -0.47
CA THR A 137 11.65 -2.21 -0.71
C THR A 137 11.82 -3.06 0.54
N GLY A 138 11.25 -2.63 1.67
CA GLY A 138 11.33 -3.29 2.97
C GLY A 138 10.00 -3.96 3.34
N LEU A 139 9.69 -3.92 4.63
CA LEU A 139 8.41 -4.38 5.18
C LEU A 139 7.58 -3.17 5.63
N ILE A 140 6.33 -3.13 5.20
CA ILE A 140 5.24 -2.36 5.79
C ILE A 140 4.21 -3.37 6.30
N GLU A 141 3.90 -3.30 7.59
CA GLU A 141 2.93 -4.15 8.28
C GLU A 141 1.98 -3.23 9.07
N THR A 142 0.67 -3.23 8.81
CA THR A 142 -0.24 -2.35 9.56
C THR A 142 -0.91 -3.03 10.75
N GLY A 143 -1.25 -4.32 10.65
CA GLY A 143 -1.50 -5.19 11.79
C GLY A 143 -2.98 -5.51 12.00
N ASN A 144 -3.59 -5.09 13.10
CA ASN A 144 -5.02 -5.30 13.36
C ASN A 144 -5.77 -3.98 13.34
N GLY A 145 -6.85 -3.86 12.57
CA GLY A 145 -7.72 -2.69 12.48
C GLY A 145 -7.99 -2.37 11.02
N ASP A 146 -8.91 -1.44 10.76
CA ASP A 146 -9.24 -1.05 9.38
C ASP A 146 -8.19 -0.04 8.87
N ASP A 147 -7.11 -0.54 8.27
CA ASP A 147 -5.92 0.27 7.94
C ASP A 147 -6.00 0.94 6.57
N ILE A 148 -5.27 2.05 6.42
CA ILE A 148 -5.23 2.82 5.17
C ILE A 148 -3.80 3.11 4.74
N ILE A 149 -3.42 2.58 3.58
CA ILE A 149 -2.21 2.96 2.86
C ILE A 149 -2.60 3.78 1.63
N THR A 150 -2.21 5.04 1.59
CA THR A 150 -2.67 5.96 0.53
C THR A 150 -1.60 6.98 0.11
N GLN A 151 -1.80 7.55 -1.08
CA GLN A 151 -0.95 8.61 -1.59
C GLN A 151 -1.65 9.96 -1.82
N GLY A 152 -0.84 11.01 -1.91
CA GLY A 152 -1.21 12.36 -2.31
C GLY A 152 -1.52 12.55 -3.80
N LEU A 153 -1.91 13.78 -4.16
CA LEU A 153 -2.58 14.12 -5.42
C LEU A 153 -1.68 14.42 -6.65
N TYR A 154 -0.35 14.26 -6.58
CA TYR A 154 0.51 14.99 -7.54
C TYR A 154 1.64 14.25 -8.27
N ALA A 155 2.05 13.03 -7.91
CA ALA A 155 3.03 12.26 -8.69
C ALA A 155 2.94 10.76 -8.38
N ASP A 156 3.27 9.91 -9.37
CA ASP A 156 3.59 8.46 -9.39
C ASP A 156 2.90 7.52 -8.36
N SER A 157 3.12 6.22 -8.52
CA SER A 157 2.48 5.13 -7.77
C SER A 157 2.89 4.99 -6.30
N ILE A 158 2.11 4.19 -5.56
CA ILE A 158 2.65 3.27 -4.54
C ILE A 158 3.58 2.28 -5.26
N GLY A 159 4.89 2.44 -5.12
CA GLY A 159 5.90 1.57 -5.69
C GLY A 159 6.34 0.50 -4.69
N ASN A 160 5.97 -0.76 -4.93
CA ASN A 160 6.29 -1.88 -4.06
C ASN A 160 7.22 -2.90 -4.75
N THR A 161 8.37 -3.14 -4.12
CA THR A 161 9.31 -4.23 -4.46
C THR A 161 9.59 -5.13 -3.24
N GLY A 162 9.16 -4.70 -2.05
CA GLY A 162 9.23 -5.47 -0.81
C GLY A 162 7.89 -6.10 -0.46
N THR A 163 7.50 -6.01 0.80
CA THR A 163 6.22 -6.51 1.32
C THR A 163 5.39 -5.37 1.90
N ILE A 164 4.13 -5.34 1.52
CA ILE A 164 3.06 -4.61 2.20
C ILE A 164 2.09 -5.68 2.72
N ASN A 165 1.87 -5.71 4.03
CA ASN A 165 0.93 -6.61 4.70
C ASN A 165 -0.02 -5.76 5.56
N THR A 166 -1.32 -5.76 5.31
CA THR A 166 -2.24 -4.93 6.12
C THR A 166 -2.82 -5.69 7.32
N GLY A 167 -3.06 -6.99 7.21
CA GLY A 167 -3.23 -7.89 8.35
C GLY A 167 -4.68 -8.28 8.61
N ASN A 168 -5.30 -7.84 9.70
CA ASN A 168 -6.71 -8.12 9.99
C ASN A 168 -7.47 -6.80 10.05
N GLY A 169 -8.65 -6.76 9.43
CA GLY A 169 -9.48 -5.57 9.34
C GLY A 169 -9.90 -5.36 7.89
N ASN A 170 -10.77 -4.38 7.64
CA ASN A 170 -11.17 -4.06 6.27
C ASN A 170 -10.21 -2.99 5.72
N ASP A 171 -9.13 -3.46 5.12
CA ASP A 171 -8.00 -2.61 4.80
C ASP A 171 -8.14 -1.95 3.43
N ILE A 172 -7.48 -0.80 3.27
CA ILE A 172 -7.54 -0.02 2.04
C ILE A 172 -6.14 0.35 1.57
N ILE A 173 -5.78 -0.14 0.38
CA ILE A 173 -4.59 0.29 -0.36
C ILE A 173 -5.05 1.10 -1.58
N ASN A 174 -4.83 2.41 -1.54
CA ASN A 174 -5.33 3.36 -2.53
C ASN A 174 -4.21 4.10 -3.26
N GLY A 175 -4.11 3.87 -4.57
CA GLY A 175 -3.29 4.69 -5.46
C GLY A 175 -4.10 5.81 -6.14
N ASN A 176 -3.63 7.05 -6.04
CA ASN A 176 -4.31 8.27 -6.51
C ASN A 176 -3.41 9.05 -7.48
N GLU A 177 -3.32 8.63 -8.74
CA GLU A 177 -2.53 9.29 -9.79
C GLU A 177 -3.42 9.48 -11.01
N PHE A 178 -3.44 10.66 -11.65
CA PHE A 178 -4.21 10.87 -12.87
C PHE A 178 -3.42 10.43 -14.12
N GLY A 179 -3.93 9.43 -14.86
CA GLY A 179 -3.38 9.02 -16.17
C GLY A 179 -2.09 8.20 -16.13
N GLY A 180 -1.86 7.42 -15.07
CA GLY A 180 -0.61 6.68 -14.83
C GLY A 180 -0.76 5.33 -14.13
N LYS A 181 0.34 4.83 -13.57
CA LYS A 181 0.35 3.57 -12.80
C LYS A 181 0.18 3.94 -11.34
N THR A 182 -0.99 3.74 -10.77
CA THR A 182 -1.31 4.14 -9.39
C THR A 182 -0.69 3.25 -8.33
N ILE A 183 -0.58 1.96 -8.63
CA ILE A 183 0.12 0.98 -7.79
C ILE A 183 1.04 0.19 -8.71
N ARG A 184 2.34 0.20 -8.42
CA ARG A 184 3.34 -0.60 -9.12
C ARG A 184 3.85 -1.67 -8.18
N ASN A 185 3.29 -2.87 -8.29
CA ASN A 185 3.69 -4.02 -7.49
C ASN A 185 4.63 -4.94 -8.27
N THR A 186 5.81 -5.16 -7.71
CA THR A 186 6.78 -6.18 -8.15
C THR A 186 7.20 -7.11 -7.01
N GLY A 187 6.73 -6.83 -5.79
CA GLY A 187 6.94 -7.63 -4.59
C GLY A 187 5.65 -8.33 -4.15
N LEU A 188 5.37 -8.30 -2.85
CA LEU A 188 4.16 -8.85 -2.25
C LEU A 188 3.26 -7.74 -1.71
N ILE A 189 1.97 -7.80 -2.04
CA ILE A 189 0.89 -7.11 -1.33
C ILE A 189 -0.02 -8.20 -0.76
N GLU A 190 -0.23 -8.17 0.55
CA GLU A 190 -1.09 -9.08 1.31
C GLU A 190 -2.05 -8.24 2.15
N THR A 191 -3.37 -8.46 2.07
CA THR A 191 -4.32 -7.69 2.89
C THR A 191 -4.87 -8.46 4.08
N GLY A 192 -5.08 -9.77 3.96
CA GLY A 192 -5.18 -10.69 5.08
C GLY A 192 -6.63 -11.08 5.42
N ASN A 193 -7.18 -10.67 6.56
CA ASN A 193 -8.56 -11.00 6.94
C ASN A 193 -9.43 -9.75 7.01
N GLY A 194 -10.53 -9.71 6.28
CA GLY A 194 -11.52 -8.64 6.27
C GLY A 194 -12.00 -8.39 4.85
N ASP A 195 -12.96 -7.50 4.66
CA ASP A 195 -13.41 -7.13 3.31
C ASP A 195 -12.47 -6.05 2.75
N ASP A 196 -11.36 -6.47 2.13
CA ASP A 196 -10.26 -5.57 1.77
C ASP A 196 -10.45 -4.89 0.41
N ILE A 197 -9.80 -3.74 0.24
CA ILE A 197 -9.86 -2.94 -1.00
C ILE A 197 -8.46 -2.54 -1.46
N ILE A 198 -8.06 -3.08 -2.61
CA ILE A 198 -6.89 -2.60 -3.36
C ILE A 198 -7.40 -1.88 -4.60
N ASN A 199 -7.25 -0.57 -4.63
CA ASN A 199 -7.95 0.25 -5.61
C ASN A 199 -7.09 1.37 -6.21
N GLN A 200 -7.46 1.72 -7.43
CA GLN A 200 -7.03 2.92 -8.13
C GLN A 200 -8.21 3.91 -8.13
N ASN A 201 -8.02 5.14 -7.66
CA ASN A 201 -9.12 6.12 -7.56
C ASN A 201 -9.17 7.14 -8.70
N ALA A 202 -8.38 6.95 -9.76
CA ALA A 202 -8.15 8.01 -10.74
C ALA A 202 -8.39 7.53 -12.17
N LEU A 203 -9.14 8.33 -12.93
CA LEU A 203 -9.44 8.03 -14.33
C LEU A 203 -8.15 7.87 -15.14
N GLY A 204 -8.11 6.87 -16.03
CA GLY A 204 -6.92 6.56 -16.82
C GLY A 204 -5.84 5.76 -16.12
N SER A 205 -6.07 5.30 -14.89
CA SER A 205 -5.02 4.68 -14.09
C SER A 205 -5.17 3.19 -13.87
N ILE A 206 -4.02 2.53 -13.65
CA ILE A 206 -3.93 1.07 -13.53
C ILE A 206 -3.10 0.61 -12.34
N ILE A 207 -3.42 -0.57 -11.83
CA ILE A 207 -2.49 -1.37 -11.02
C ILE A 207 -1.56 -2.13 -11.98
N PHE A 208 -0.27 -1.82 -11.92
CA PHE A 208 0.77 -2.56 -12.63
C PHE A 208 1.36 -3.63 -11.73
N ASN A 209 0.91 -4.88 -11.89
CA ASN A 209 1.35 -6.01 -11.07
C ASN A 209 2.26 -6.98 -11.84
N THR A 210 3.52 -7.10 -11.46
CA THR A 210 4.41 -8.22 -11.86
C THR A 210 4.84 -9.07 -10.67
N GLY A 211 4.31 -8.76 -9.47
CA GLY A 211 4.53 -9.50 -8.25
C GLY A 211 3.33 -10.39 -7.89
N LEU A 212 3.11 -10.55 -6.59
CA LEU A 212 1.96 -11.25 -6.03
C LEU A 212 1.07 -10.26 -5.28
N ILE A 213 -0.23 -10.36 -5.50
CA ILE A 213 -1.28 -9.76 -4.69
C ILE A 213 -2.09 -10.92 -4.09
N THR A 214 -2.30 -10.91 -2.78
CA THR A 214 -3.16 -11.87 -2.08
C THR A 214 -4.09 -11.12 -1.14
N THR A 215 -5.40 -11.41 -1.14
CA THR A 215 -6.34 -10.67 -0.29
C THR A 215 -6.82 -11.44 0.93
N GLY A 216 -6.99 -12.76 0.83
CA GLY A 216 -7.00 -13.64 2.00
C GLY A 216 -8.40 -14.12 2.39
N ASN A 217 -8.98 -13.67 3.51
CA ASN A 217 -10.36 -14.04 3.89
C ASN A 217 -11.25 -12.81 3.95
N GLY A 218 -12.41 -12.86 3.32
CA GLY A 218 -13.38 -11.77 3.30
C GLY A 218 -13.82 -11.50 1.87
N ASN A 219 -14.76 -10.58 1.65
CA ASN A 219 -15.22 -10.27 0.29
C ASN A 219 -14.40 -9.13 -0.27
N ASP A 220 -13.29 -9.49 -0.90
CA ASP A 220 -12.25 -8.56 -1.28
C ASP A 220 -12.54 -7.89 -2.61
N THR A 221 -12.02 -6.68 -2.78
CA THR A 221 -12.07 -5.96 -4.05
C THR A 221 -10.68 -5.57 -4.52
N VAL A 222 -10.28 -6.12 -5.67
CA VAL A 222 -9.06 -5.72 -6.37
C VAL A 222 -9.44 -5.00 -7.67
N ASN A 223 -9.26 -3.68 -7.72
CA ASN A 223 -9.59 -2.87 -8.88
C ASN A 223 -8.34 -2.39 -9.62
N GLY A 224 -7.99 -3.12 -10.69
CA GLY A 224 -6.84 -2.86 -11.54
C GLY A 224 -7.00 -1.73 -12.53
N GLY A 225 -8.19 -1.14 -12.67
CA GLY A 225 -8.53 -0.19 -13.72
C GLY A 225 -8.93 -0.86 -15.04
N ILE A 226 -9.76 -0.15 -15.82
CA ILE A 226 -10.47 -0.69 -17.02
C ILE A 226 -9.82 -0.22 -18.34
N GLU A 227 -8.70 0.52 -18.30
CA GLU A 227 -8.15 1.18 -19.50
C GLU A 227 -7.03 0.42 -20.23
N THR A 228 -6.77 0.85 -21.47
CA THR A 228 -6.00 0.22 -22.57
C THR A 228 -4.49 0.05 -22.35
N LEU A 229 -4.00 0.23 -21.13
CA LEU A 229 -2.57 0.20 -20.82
C LEU A 229 -2.19 -1.13 -20.18
N SER A 230 -1.30 -1.88 -20.85
CA SER A 230 -0.76 -3.16 -20.39
C SER A 230 -0.28 -3.11 -18.93
N GLY A 231 -0.96 -3.83 -18.05
CA GLY A 231 -0.64 -3.86 -16.63
C GLY A 231 -0.05 -5.18 -16.16
N GLY A 232 1.26 -5.41 -16.36
CA GLY A 232 2.03 -6.46 -15.68
C GLY A 232 1.87 -7.90 -16.20
N ALA A 233 2.49 -8.86 -15.49
CA ALA A 233 2.48 -10.31 -15.76
C ALA A 233 2.54 -11.09 -14.43
N GLY A 234 1.84 -10.57 -13.42
CA GLY A 234 1.87 -11.04 -12.04
C GLY A 234 0.80 -12.08 -11.74
N SER A 235 0.63 -12.36 -10.46
CA SER A 235 -0.43 -13.22 -9.94
C SER A 235 -1.30 -12.46 -8.92
N ILE A 236 -2.58 -12.79 -8.89
CA ILE A 236 -3.58 -12.28 -7.96
C ILE A 236 -4.30 -13.50 -7.40
N ASP A 237 -4.30 -13.66 -6.08
CA ASP A 237 -4.99 -14.72 -5.35
C ASP A 237 -6.01 -14.08 -4.40
N LEU A 238 -7.29 -14.22 -4.67
CA LEU A 238 -8.33 -13.53 -3.91
C LEU A 238 -8.65 -14.26 -2.59
N GLY A 239 -8.44 -15.58 -2.55
CA GLY A 239 -8.45 -16.33 -1.29
C GLY A 239 -9.81 -16.95 -0.97
N ASN A 240 -10.44 -16.59 0.14
CA ASN A 240 -11.75 -17.10 0.53
C ASN A 240 -12.74 -15.93 0.67
N GLY A 241 -13.88 -16.01 0.00
CA GLY A 241 -14.89 -14.95 0.02
C GLY A 241 -15.67 -14.91 -1.27
N ASP A 242 -16.64 -14.01 -1.37
CA ASP A 242 -17.27 -13.69 -2.65
C ASP A 242 -16.57 -12.47 -3.25
N ASP A 243 -15.44 -12.70 -3.93
CA ASP A 243 -14.49 -11.65 -4.28
C ASP A 243 -14.82 -10.96 -5.60
N LEU A 244 -14.25 -9.76 -5.77
CA LEU A 244 -14.48 -8.92 -6.92
C LEU A 244 -13.19 -8.36 -7.50
N ILE A 245 -12.90 -8.77 -8.73
CA ILE A 245 -11.79 -8.22 -9.50
C ILE A 245 -12.30 -7.34 -10.66
N TYR A 246 -11.77 -6.13 -10.77
CA TYR A 246 -12.03 -5.23 -11.91
C TYR A 246 -10.81 -5.08 -12.79
N GLY A 247 -11.00 -5.28 -14.10
CA GLY A 247 -10.02 -5.02 -15.14
C GLY A 247 -8.83 -5.96 -15.06
N PHE A 248 -7.64 -5.41 -15.33
CA PHE A 248 -6.36 -6.10 -15.57
C PHE A 248 -6.09 -6.55 -17.01
N TRP A 249 -4.80 -6.60 -17.34
CA TRP A 249 -4.26 -7.19 -18.57
C TRP A 249 -3.64 -8.55 -18.22
N ALA A 250 -2.54 -8.95 -18.85
CA ALA A 250 -1.88 -10.24 -18.62
C ALA A 250 -1.64 -10.53 -17.13
N GLN A 251 -2.50 -11.34 -16.51
CA GLN A 251 -2.43 -11.70 -15.10
C GLN A 251 -2.90 -13.15 -14.94
N ASN A 252 -2.38 -13.83 -13.92
CA ASN A 252 -2.96 -15.08 -13.44
C ASN A 252 -3.82 -14.75 -12.22
N VAL A 253 -5.12 -14.94 -12.35
CA VAL A 253 -6.11 -14.64 -11.31
C VAL A 253 -6.69 -15.93 -10.79
N ASN A 254 -6.55 -16.15 -9.49
CA ASN A 254 -7.24 -17.19 -8.77
C ASN A 254 -8.30 -16.56 -7.86
N GLY A 255 -9.58 -16.87 -8.06
CA GLY A 255 -10.64 -16.42 -7.14
C GLY A 255 -10.57 -17.16 -5.80
N GLY A 256 -10.18 -18.44 -5.82
CA GLY A 256 -10.00 -19.22 -4.62
C GLY A 256 -11.30 -19.91 -4.21
N ARG A 257 -11.82 -19.67 -3.01
CA ARG A 257 -13.06 -20.28 -2.53
C ARG A 257 -14.15 -19.23 -2.34
N GLY A 258 -15.26 -19.46 -3.01
CA GLY A 258 -16.51 -18.74 -2.78
C GLY A 258 -17.19 -18.52 -4.11
N PHE A 259 -17.87 -17.38 -4.27
CA PHE A 259 -18.46 -17.00 -5.54
C PHE A 259 -17.81 -15.72 -6.08
N ASP A 260 -16.82 -15.89 -6.95
CA ASP A 260 -15.96 -14.81 -7.38
C ASP A 260 -16.43 -14.20 -8.70
N THR A 261 -16.26 -12.88 -8.83
CA THR A 261 -16.68 -12.12 -10.00
C THR A 261 -15.52 -11.35 -10.63
N ALA A 262 -15.27 -11.62 -11.92
CA ALA A 262 -14.40 -10.80 -12.75
C ALA A 262 -15.19 -9.82 -13.64
N LYS A 263 -14.93 -8.53 -13.49
CA LYS A 263 -15.45 -7.45 -14.34
C LYS A 263 -14.35 -6.96 -15.28
N LEU A 264 -14.36 -7.43 -16.52
CA LEU A 264 -13.17 -7.42 -17.38
C LEU A 264 -12.87 -6.08 -18.06
N GLY A 265 -13.82 -5.15 -18.08
CA GLY A 265 -13.63 -3.85 -18.75
C GLY A 265 -13.56 -3.90 -20.28
N ILE A 266 -13.48 -5.09 -20.87
CA ILE A 266 -13.49 -5.33 -22.32
C ILE A 266 -14.87 -5.78 -22.81
N ALA A 267 -15.16 -5.51 -24.08
CA ALA A 267 -16.36 -6.03 -24.73
C ALA A 267 -16.25 -7.54 -24.90
N TYR A 268 -17.38 -8.23 -24.91
CA TYR A 268 -17.38 -9.67 -25.19
C TYR A 268 -16.89 -9.94 -26.62
N ASP A 269 -15.82 -10.72 -26.72
CA ASP A 269 -15.30 -11.24 -27.99
C ASP A 269 -14.90 -12.70 -27.79
N GLN A 270 -15.65 -13.59 -28.44
CA GLN A 270 -15.45 -15.03 -28.39
C GLN A 270 -14.07 -15.45 -28.90
N THR A 271 -13.43 -14.65 -29.77
CA THR A 271 -12.10 -14.95 -30.32
C THR A 271 -10.97 -14.81 -29.29
N LEU A 272 -11.26 -14.17 -28.15
CA LEU A 272 -10.32 -14.01 -27.04
C LEU A 272 -10.39 -15.16 -26.03
N LEU A 273 -11.34 -16.08 -26.19
CA LEU A 273 -11.56 -17.15 -25.23
C LEU A 273 -10.72 -18.38 -25.54
N SER A 274 -10.08 -18.95 -24.53
CA SER A 274 -9.42 -20.24 -24.61
C SER A 274 -9.60 -21.04 -23.31
N VAL A 275 -9.44 -22.36 -23.38
CA VAL A 275 -9.39 -23.24 -22.20
C VAL A 275 -8.05 -23.95 -22.17
N GLY A 276 -7.51 -24.13 -20.97
CA GLY A 276 -6.17 -24.67 -20.76
C GLY A 276 -6.16 -25.77 -19.71
N SER A 277 -5.01 -26.45 -19.58
CA SER A 277 -4.81 -27.46 -18.54
C SER A 277 -4.46 -26.87 -17.17
N SER A 278 -4.07 -25.59 -17.12
CA SER A 278 -3.62 -24.89 -15.91
C SER A 278 -4.50 -23.69 -15.54
N PHE A 279 -5.59 -23.46 -16.28
CA PHE A 279 -6.55 -22.40 -16.04
C PHE A 279 -7.93 -22.87 -16.49
N ASP A 280 -8.97 -22.38 -15.84
CA ASP A 280 -10.35 -22.73 -16.19
C ASP A 280 -10.80 -22.01 -17.46
N ILE A 281 -10.41 -20.73 -17.60
CA ILE A 281 -10.63 -19.96 -18.81
C ILE A 281 -9.55 -18.88 -18.96
N GLN A 282 -9.12 -18.67 -20.20
CA GLN A 282 -8.30 -17.53 -20.58
C GLN A 282 -9.16 -16.57 -21.40
N ILE A 283 -9.01 -15.28 -21.12
CA ILE A 283 -9.70 -14.20 -21.84
C ILE A 283 -8.64 -13.17 -22.25
N GLY A 284 -8.25 -13.19 -23.53
CA GLY A 284 -7.10 -12.44 -24.00
C GLY A 284 -5.83 -12.97 -23.35
N ASP A 285 -5.13 -12.12 -22.61
CA ASP A 285 -3.90 -12.50 -21.88
C ASP A 285 -4.14 -12.85 -20.40
N MET A 286 -5.38 -12.75 -19.91
CA MET A 286 -5.73 -13.09 -18.53
C MET A 286 -6.05 -14.57 -18.40
N ASN A 287 -5.44 -15.24 -17.42
CA ASN A 287 -5.75 -16.61 -17.05
C ASN A 287 -6.55 -16.60 -15.74
N PHE A 288 -7.71 -17.25 -15.73
CA PHE A 288 -8.57 -17.35 -14.55
C PHE A 288 -8.68 -18.80 -14.06
N THR A 289 -8.61 -18.97 -12.75
CA THR A 289 -8.96 -20.21 -12.03
C THR A 289 -9.91 -19.88 -10.90
N ASN A 290 -10.89 -20.76 -10.63
CA ASN A 290 -11.86 -20.62 -9.55
C ASN A 290 -12.54 -19.24 -9.59
N VAL A 291 -13.08 -18.84 -10.74
CA VAL A 291 -13.89 -17.62 -10.87
C VAL A 291 -15.22 -18.00 -11.50
N GLU A 292 -16.31 -17.78 -10.78
CA GLU A 292 -17.63 -18.29 -11.15
C GLU A 292 -18.35 -17.38 -12.15
N LYS A 293 -18.08 -16.07 -12.12
CA LYS A 293 -18.85 -15.08 -12.88
C LYS A 293 -17.96 -14.09 -13.64
N PHE A 294 -18.32 -13.85 -14.89
CA PHE A 294 -17.66 -12.90 -15.77
C PHE A 294 -18.64 -11.85 -16.27
N VAL A 295 -18.26 -10.57 -16.18
CA VAL A 295 -19.04 -9.43 -16.64
C VAL A 295 -18.22 -8.61 -17.61
N PHE A 296 -18.75 -8.41 -18.82
CA PHE A 296 -18.11 -7.65 -19.90
C PHE A 296 -18.59 -6.19 -19.90
N SER A 297 -17.84 -5.29 -20.54
CA SER A 297 -18.15 -3.85 -20.53
C SER A 297 -19.42 -3.47 -21.29
N THR A 298 -19.87 -4.35 -22.19
CA THR A 298 -21.14 -4.24 -22.93
C THR A 298 -22.36 -4.74 -22.14
N GLY A 299 -22.14 -5.27 -20.93
CA GLY A 299 -23.18 -5.66 -19.97
C GLY A 299 -23.52 -7.16 -19.95
N GLU A 300 -22.97 -7.95 -20.87
CA GLU A 300 -23.12 -9.39 -20.89
C GLU A 300 -22.50 -10.00 -19.63
N THR A 301 -23.20 -11.00 -19.10
CA THR A 301 -22.79 -11.73 -17.90
C THR A 301 -22.84 -13.22 -18.19
N PHE A 302 -21.76 -13.93 -17.85
CA PHE A 302 -21.66 -15.37 -18.01
C PHE A 302 -21.24 -16.02 -16.70
N SER A 303 -21.76 -17.22 -16.43
CA SER A 303 -21.08 -18.13 -15.53
C SER A 303 -19.87 -18.75 -16.22
N LEU A 304 -18.89 -19.24 -15.46
CA LEU A 304 -17.73 -19.96 -16.01
C LEU A 304 -18.14 -21.05 -16.99
N GLN A 305 -19.07 -21.92 -16.60
CA GLN A 305 -19.57 -23.02 -17.44
C GLN A 305 -20.18 -22.52 -18.75
N ASN A 306 -20.96 -21.44 -18.70
CA ASN A 306 -21.59 -20.88 -19.90
C ASN A 306 -20.55 -20.23 -20.82
N LEU A 307 -19.52 -19.60 -20.25
CA LEU A 307 -18.44 -18.96 -21.00
C LEU A 307 -17.53 -20.01 -21.67
N GLN A 308 -17.18 -21.09 -20.96
CA GLN A 308 -16.43 -22.22 -21.50
C GLN A 308 -17.18 -22.90 -22.66
N ALA A 309 -18.50 -23.00 -22.60
CA ALA A 309 -19.32 -23.53 -23.69
C ALA A 309 -19.29 -22.66 -24.96
N GLN A 310 -18.81 -21.41 -24.87
CA GLN A 310 -18.58 -20.55 -26.04
C GLN A 310 -17.22 -20.79 -26.70
N VAL A 311 -16.30 -21.57 -26.14
CA VAL A 311 -15.00 -21.81 -26.78
C VAL A 311 -15.18 -22.73 -27.98
N ILE A 312 -14.87 -22.24 -29.17
CA ILE A 312 -14.91 -23.03 -30.41
C ILE A 312 -13.60 -23.82 -30.50
N ILE A 313 -13.71 -25.16 -30.49
CA ILE A 313 -12.59 -26.10 -30.68
C ILE A 313 -12.25 -26.21 -32.17
#